data_AF-A0A366W1A3-F1
#
_entry.id   AF-A0A366W1A3-F1
#
_cell.length_a   1.000
_cell.length_b   1.000
_cell.length_c   1.000
_cell.angle_alpha   90.00
_cell.angle_beta   90.00
_cell.angle_gamma   90.00
#
_symmetry.space_group_name_H-M   'P 1'
#
loop_
_entity.id
_entity.type
_entity.pdbx_description
1 polymer ?
#
loop_
_entity_poly.entity_id
_entity_poly.type
_entity_poly.pdbx_seq_one_letter_code
_entity_poly.pdbx_strand_id
1 'polypeptide(L)' 'MPKHPPNTANACDIVGNPQWFHTRSLRTLAWAALKADRGQTVHQHRLQVMNIAQPSSPTT' A
#
# COMPACT_ATOMS: atom_id res chain seq x y z
N MET A 1 16.48 15.49 -4.14
CA MET A 1 16.07 14.85 -2.86
C MET A 1 15.57 13.45 -3.18
N PRO A 2 16.34 12.36 -2.94
CA PRO A 2 15.78 11.03 -3.12
C PRO A 2 14.76 10.83 -1.99
N LYS A 3 13.48 10.76 -2.35
CA LYS A 3 12.41 10.32 -1.46
C LYS A 3 12.75 8.89 -1.07
N HIS A 4 13.15 8.68 0.19
CA HIS A 4 13.30 7.35 0.75
C HIS A 4 12.03 6.56 0.43
N PRO A 5 12.12 5.38 -0.22
CA PRO A 5 10.96 4.51 -0.36
C PRO A 5 10.43 4.22 1.04
N PRO A 6 9.10 4.11 1.21
CA PRO A 6 8.48 3.91 2.51
C PRO A 6 9.19 2.76 3.24
N ASN A 7 9.83 3.09 4.37
CA ASN A 7 10.66 2.21 5.18
C ASN A 7 10.07 0.80 5.26
N THR A 8 10.77 -0.18 4.72
CA THR A 8 10.43 -1.61 4.75
C THR A 8 10.17 -2.12 6.18
N ALA A 9 10.80 -1.51 7.18
CA ALA A 9 10.53 -1.76 8.60
C ALA A 9 9.03 -1.56 8.95
N ASN A 10 8.42 -0.46 8.51
CA ASN A 10 7.01 -0.17 8.76
C ASN A 10 6.10 -1.15 8.02
N ALA A 11 6.54 -1.66 6.86
CA ALA A 11 5.77 -2.61 6.08
C ALA A 11 5.72 -4.00 6.75
N CYS A 12 6.82 -4.44 7.37
CA CYS A 12 6.86 -5.65 8.19
C CYS A 12 5.89 -5.56 9.37
N ASP A 13 5.87 -4.45 10.09
CA ASP A 13 4.93 -4.24 11.20
C ASP A 13 3.47 -4.22 10.74
N ILE A 14 3.16 -3.55 9.63
CA ILE A 14 1.80 -3.48 9.08
C ILE A 14 1.28 -4.86 8.66
N VAL A 15 2.14 -5.70 8.07
CA VAL A 15 1.77 -7.04 7.58
C VAL A 15 1.78 -8.08 8.72
N GLY A 16 2.76 -8.03 9.61
CA GLY A 16 2.94 -8.97 10.72
C GLY A 16 2.05 -8.68 11.93
N ASN A 17 1.69 -7.41 12.15
CA ASN A 17 0.83 -6.97 13.25
C ASN A 17 -0.23 -5.95 12.77
N PRO A 18 -1.23 -6.40 11.99
CA PRO A 18 -2.22 -5.50 11.44
C PRO A 18 -3.12 -4.92 12.53
N GLN A 19 -3.02 -3.60 12.73
CA GLN A 19 -3.89 -2.86 13.63
C GLN A 19 -5.29 -2.68 13.03
N TRP A 20 -6.29 -2.45 13.89
CA TRP A 20 -7.69 -2.28 13.48
C TRP A 20 -7.90 -1.07 12.57
N PHE A 21 -7.10 -0.02 12.72
CA PHE A 21 -7.10 1.17 11.86
C PHE A 21 -6.31 0.98 10.55
N HIS A 22 -5.57 -0.13 10.38
CA HIS A 22 -4.90 -0.41 9.11
C HIS A 22 -5.91 -0.91 8.08
N THR A 23 -6.13 -0.09 7.06
CA THR A 23 -7.00 -0.44 5.93
C THR A 23 -6.44 -1.61 5.15
N ARG A 24 -7.32 -2.36 4.47
CA ARG A 24 -6.93 -3.45 3.58
C ARG A 24 -5.93 -2.97 2.52
N SER A 25 -6.15 -1.78 2.00
CA SER A 25 -5.30 -1.13 1.00
C SER A 25 -3.88 -0.88 1.51
N LEU A 26 -3.75 -0.35 2.73
CA LEU A 26 -2.47 -0.11 3.37
C LEU A 26 -1.69 -1.42 3.57
N ARG A 27 -2.36 -2.49 4.00
CA ARG A 27 -1.76 -3.81 4.16
C ARG A 27 -1.31 -4.40 2.82
N THR A 28 -2.11 -4.25 1.76
CA THR A 28 -1.76 -4.71 0.41
C THR A 28 -0.53 -3.97 -0.13
N LEU A 29 -0.45 -2.66 0.09
CA LEU A 29 0.71 -1.85 -0.29
C LEU A 29 1.96 -2.24 0.50
N ALA A 30 1.84 -2.43 1.82
CA ALA A 30 2.93 -2.90 2.67
C ALA A 30 3.44 -4.28 2.22
N TRP A 31 2.54 -5.23 1.96
CA TRP A 31 2.89 -6.54 1.42
C TRP A 31 3.62 -6.43 0.07
N ALA A 32 3.16 -5.56 -0.82
CA ALA A 32 3.78 -5.38 -2.12
C ALA A 32 5.17 -4.74 -2.03
N ALA A 33 5.37 -3.79 -1.12
CA ALA A 33 6.67 -3.19 -0.84
C ALA A 33 7.66 -4.26 -0.33
N LEU A 34 7.23 -5.13 0.59
CA LEU A 34 8.07 -6.25 1.07
C LEU A 34 8.40 -7.27 -0.03
N LYS A 35 7.49 -7.47 -0.98
CA LYS A 35 7.73 -8.37 -2.12
C LYS A 35 8.71 -7.77 -3.11
N ALA A 36 8.57 -6.48 -3.42
CA ALA A 36 9.51 -5.75 -4.27
C ALA A 36 10.93 -5.71 -3.67
N ASP A 37 11.05 -5.49 -2.36
CA ASP A 37 12.33 -5.52 -1.64
C ASP A 37 13.05 -6.88 -1.76
N ARG A 38 12.29 -7.97 -1.82
CA ARG A 38 12.81 -9.34 -2.07
C ARG A 38 13.07 -9.63 -3.55
N GLY A 39 13.00 -8.62 -4.43
CA GLY A 39 13.15 -8.78 -5.87
C GLY A 39 11.99 -9.49 -6.57
N GLN A 40 10.82 -9.62 -5.91
CA GLN A 40 9.64 -10.23 -6.50
C GLN A 40 8.75 -9.18 -7.17
N THR A 41 8.36 -9.44 -8.41
CA THR A 41 7.42 -8.58 -9.14
C THR A 41 5.99 -8.78 -8.63
N VAL A 42 5.32 -7.70 -8.27
CA VAL A 42 3.91 -7.72 -7.86
C VAL A 42 3.05 -7.16 -8.99
N HIS A 43 2.09 -7.96 -9.45
CA HIS A 43 1.16 -7.52 -10.49
C HIS A 43 0.19 -6.46 -9.97
N GLN A 44 0.02 -5.38 -10.73
CA GLN A 44 -0.89 -4.28 -10.42
C GLN A 44 -2.33 -4.71 -10.19
N HIS A 45 -2.78 -5.79 -10.85
CA HIS A 45 -4.12 -6.36 -10.62
C HIS A 45 -4.33 -6.77 -9.14
N ARG A 46 -3.28 -7.25 -8.46
CA ARG A 46 -3.33 -7.55 -7.02
C ARG A 46 -3.20 -6.29 -6.15
N LEU A 47 -2.71 -5.21 -6.73
CA LEU A 47 -2.59 -3.88 -6.14
C LEU A 47 -3.73 -2.95 -6.53
N GLN A 48 -4.82 -3.46 -7.14
CA GLN A 48 -6.08 -2.74 -7.27
C GLN A 48 -6.71 -2.58 -5.88
N VAL A 49 -6.01 -1.83 -5.02
CA VAL A 49 -6.60 -0.88 -4.12
C VAL A 49 -7.52 -0.08 -5.01
N MET A 50 -8.82 -0.34 -4.92
CA MET A 50 -9.82 0.48 -5.59
C MET A 50 -9.39 1.92 -5.38
N ASN A 51 -8.95 2.54 -6.47
CA ASN A 51 -8.83 3.96 -6.58
C ASN A 51 -10.28 4.43 -6.48
N ILE A 52 -10.79 4.50 -5.25
CA ILE A 52 -11.88 5.39 -4.91
C ILE A 52 -11.20 6.75 -5.00
N ALA A 53 -10.92 7.16 -6.24
CA ALA A 53 -10.96 8.55 -6.60
C ALA A 53 -12.27 9.00 -5.99
N GLN A 54 -12.13 9.82 -4.95
CA GLN A 54 -13.20 10.50 -4.27
C GLN A 54 -14.22 10.92 -5.34
N PRO A 55 -15.53 10.76 -5.14
CA PRO A 55 -16.47 11.55 -5.91
C PRO A 55 -16.11 13.00 -5.62
N SER A 56 -15.34 13.63 -6.51
CA SER A 56 -15.21 15.07 -6.56
C SER A 56 -16.63 15.58 -6.69
N SER A 57 -17.09 16.25 -5.64
CA SER A 57 -18.45 16.74 -5.48
C SER A 57 -18.97 17.37 -6.78
N PRO A 58 -20.26 17.18 -7.14
CA PRO A 58 -20.83 17.93 -8.25
C PRO A 58 -20.84 19.40 -7.83
N THR A 59 -20.12 20.24 -8.58
CA THR A 59 -20.24 21.70 -8.43
C THR A 59 -20.71 22.27 -9.75
N THR A 60 -21.98 22.69 -9.70
CA THR A 60 -22.72 23.59 -10.60
C THR A 60 -23.14 23.06 -11.96
#